data_AF-A0A9E3J153-F1
#
_entry.id   AF-A0A9E3J153-F1
#
_cell.length_a   1.000
_cell.length_b   1.000
_cell.length_c   1.000
_cell.angle_alpha   90.00
_cell.angle_beta   90.00
_cell.angle_gamma   90.00
#
_symmetry.space_group_name_H-M   'P 1'
#
loop_
_entity.id
_entity.type
_entity.pdbx_description
1 polymer ?
#
loop_
_entity_poly.entity_id
_entity_poly.type
_entity_poly.pdbx_seq_one_letter_code
_entity_poly.pdbx_strand_id
1 'polypeptide(L)'
;MNWLLVVTGAMVGAPLRYLTGRAVQSRHDSLFPWGTFAVNVTGCLILGLLTGAVAEGAAGSRLQLLLGAGLCGALTTYSTFSYETLRLGETGARFYAAANVAASVVAGLGAAFAGVALAQAVWA
;
A
#
# COMPACT_ATOMS: atom_id res chain seq x y z
N MET A 1 -8.48 24.06 -7.30
CA MET A 1 -7.05 23.75 -7.16
C MET A 1 -6.76 22.45 -6.38
N ASN A 2 -7.72 21.52 -6.24
CA ASN A 2 -7.59 20.36 -5.34
C ASN A 2 -6.76 19.21 -5.93
N TRP A 3 -6.67 19.12 -7.26
CA TRP A 3 -5.87 18.09 -7.95
C TRP A 3 -4.36 18.25 -7.72
N LEU A 4 -3.88 19.46 -7.40
CA LEU A 4 -2.48 19.69 -7.04
C LEU A 4 -2.08 18.90 -5.78
N LEU A 5 -3.00 18.71 -4.82
CA LEU A 5 -2.72 17.90 -3.63
C LEU A 5 -2.47 16.44 -4.00
N VAL A 6 -3.26 15.90 -4.94
CA VAL A 6 -3.06 14.54 -5.45
C VAL A 6 -1.70 14.43 -6.13
N VAL A 7 -1.34 15.39 -6.97
CA VAL A 7 -0.02 15.44 -7.63
C VAL A 7 1.11 15.50 -6.61
N THR A 8 1.01 16.37 -5.60
CA THR A 8 2.03 16.51 -4.55
C THR A 8 2.21 15.20 -3.77
N GLY A 9 1.12 14.54 -3.38
CA GLY A 9 1.21 13.25 -2.70
C GLY A 9 1.83 12.17 -3.59
N ALA A 10 1.43 12.13 -4.87
CA ALA A 10 1.93 11.15 -5.82
C ALA A 10 3.43 11.31 -6.13
N MET A 11 3.92 12.56 -6.18
CA MET A 11 5.35 12.86 -6.34
C MET A 11 6.20 12.29 -5.21
N VAL A 12 5.63 12.03 -4.04
CA VAL A 12 6.31 11.36 -2.92
C VAL A 12 6.07 9.85 -2.97
N GLY A 13 4.83 9.41 -3.22
CA GLY A 13 4.44 8.00 -3.18
C GLY A 13 5.17 7.14 -4.22
N ALA A 14 5.27 7.61 -5.46
CA ALA A 14 5.90 6.84 -6.52
C ALA A 14 7.42 6.63 -6.31
N PRO A 15 8.22 7.66 -5.95
CA PRO A 15 9.62 7.45 -5.58
C PRO A 15 9.80 6.56 -4.35
N LEU A 16 8.97 6.72 -3.31
CA LEU A 16 9.02 5.85 -2.14
C LEU A 16 8.77 4.39 -2.51
N ARG A 17 7.77 4.11 -3.36
CA ARG A 17 7.52 2.76 -3.88
C ARG A 17 8.75 2.22 -4.59
N TYR A 18 9.35 3.00 -5.49
CA TYR A 18 10.52 2.59 -6.26
C TYR A 18 11.72 2.26 -5.35
N LEU A 19 12.05 3.16 -4.43
CA LEU A 19 13.20 3.00 -3.54
C LEU A 19 12.98 1.86 -2.53
N THR A 20 11.78 1.76 -1.95
CA THR A 20 11.43 0.68 -1.02
C THR A 20 11.44 -0.67 -1.73
N GLY A 21 10.88 -0.76 -2.94
CA GLY A 21 10.90 -1.97 -3.74
C GLY A 21 12.32 -2.49 -3.95
N ARG A 22 13.24 -1.60 -4.34
CA ARG A 22 14.66 -1.96 -4.51
C ARG A 22 15.33 -2.35 -3.20
N ALA A 23 15.15 -1.56 -2.15
CA ALA A 23 15.82 -1.76 -0.87
C ALA A 23 15.34 -3.03 -0.14
N VAL A 24 14.06 -3.36 -0.24
CA VAL A 24 13.49 -4.59 0.34
C VAL A 24 13.92 -5.79 -0.49
N GLN A 25 13.74 -5.75 -1.82
CA GLN A 25 14.06 -6.90 -2.66
C GLN A 25 15.55 -7.27 -2.60
N SER A 26 16.47 -6.30 -2.46
CA SER A 26 17.91 -6.57 -2.34
C SER A 26 18.32 -7.28 -1.05
N ARG A 27 17.41 -7.41 -0.07
CA ARG A 27 17.66 -8.06 1.23
C ARG A 27 16.99 -9.42 1.35
N HIS A 28 16.26 -9.86 0.32
CA HIS A 28 15.54 -11.12 0.32
C HIS A 28 15.91 -11.95 -0.91
N ASP A 29 16.42 -13.15 -0.67
CA ASP A 29 16.80 -14.10 -1.74
C ASP A 29 15.65 -15.01 -2.19
N SER A 30 14.42 -14.76 -1.72
CA SER A 30 13.24 -15.55 -2.10
C SER A 30 12.57 -15.01 -3.38
N LEU A 31 11.86 -15.89 -4.09
CA LEU A 31 11.01 -15.52 -5.24
C LEU A 31 9.80 -14.65 -4.87
N PHE A 32 9.45 -14.56 -3.59
CA PHE A 32 8.32 -13.75 -3.14
C PHE A 32 8.61 -12.24 -3.33
N PRO A 33 7.68 -11.45 -3.89
CA PRO A 33 7.87 -10.04 -4.20
C PRO A 33 7.71 -9.16 -2.95
N TRP A 34 8.66 -9.27 -2.02
CA TRP A 34 8.63 -8.57 -0.73
C TRP A 34 8.53 -7.04 -0.88
N GLY A 35 9.13 -6.47 -1.92
CA GLY A 35 9.05 -5.03 -2.19
C GLY A 35 7.61 -4.56 -2.42
N THR A 36 6.91 -5.20 -3.36
CA THR A 36 5.50 -4.89 -3.69
C THR A 36 4.57 -5.19 -2.51
N PHE A 37 4.80 -6.30 -1.82
CA PHE A 37 4.05 -6.66 -0.62
C PHE A 37 4.16 -5.57 0.47
N ALA A 38 5.38 -5.13 0.79
CA ALA A 38 5.62 -4.14 1.83
C ALA A 38 4.97 -2.78 1.54
N VAL A 39 5.11 -2.26 0.31
CA VAL A 39 4.53 -0.96 -0.07
C VAL A 39 3.00 -1.01 -0.09
N ASN A 40 2.41 -2.13 -0.52
CA ASN A 40 0.96 -2.31 -0.53
C ASN A 40 0.39 -2.39 0.88
N VAL A 41 0.96 -3.23 1.74
CA VAL A 41 0.51 -3.37 3.14
C VAL A 41 0.67 -2.07 3.91
N THR A 42 1.81 -1.37 3.73
CA THR A 42 2.05 -0.07 4.37
C THR A 42 1.06 0.99 3.87
N GLY A 43 0.80 1.04 2.56
CA GLY A 43 -0.19 1.96 2.00
C GLY A 43 -1.62 1.65 2.48
N CYS A 44 -2.00 0.38 2.61
CA CYS A 44 -3.28 -0.01 3.21
C CYS A 44 -3.39 0.45 4.67
N LEU A 45 -2.34 0.31 5.47
CA LEU A 45 -2.32 0.79 6.85
C LEU A 45 -2.51 2.30 6.93
N ILE A 46 -1.75 3.07 6.14
CA ILE A 46 -1.83 4.53 6.11
C ILE A 46 -3.22 4.98 5.66
N LEU A 47 -3.78 4.34 4.61
CA LEU A 47 -5.11 4.68 4.11
C LEU A 47 -6.21 4.31 5.13
N GLY A 48 -6.05 3.20 5.86
CA GLY A 48 -6.93 2.82 6.96
C GLY A 48 -6.91 3.85 8.09
N LEU A 49 -5.71 4.25 8.54
CA LEU A 49 -5.50 5.32 9.52
C LEU A 49 -6.19 6.62 9.10
N LEU A 50 -5.98 7.03 7.85
CA LEU A 50 -6.58 8.24 7.30
C LEU A 50 -8.12 8.13 7.25
N THR A 51 -8.64 6.96 6.88
CA THR A 51 -10.09 6.71 6.85
C THR A 51 -10.70 6.85 8.25
N GLY A 52 -10.09 6.23 9.27
CA GLY A 52 -10.55 6.36 10.66
C GLY A 52 -10.42 7.78 11.19
N ALA A 53 -9.33 8.48 10.90
CA ALA A 53 -9.13 9.87 11.31
C ALA A 53 -10.20 10.81 10.72
N VAL A 54 -10.65 10.54 9.50
CA VAL A 54 -11.76 11.30 8.90
C VAL A 54 -13.08 10.99 9.60
N ALA A 55 -13.33 9.73 9.95
CA ALA A 55 -14.54 9.32 10.67
C ALA A 55 -14.65 10.01 12.04
N GLU A 56 -13.54 10.19 12.74
CA GLU A 56 -13.46 10.92 14.02
C GLU A 56 -13.35 12.46 13.85
N GLY A 57 -13.44 12.99 12.63
CA GLY A 57 -13.35 14.43 12.36
C GLY A 57 -11.96 15.04 12.50
N ALA A 58 -10.92 14.24 12.75
CA ALA A 58 -9.53 14.67 12.87
C ALA A 58 -8.85 14.96 11.51
N ALA A 59 -9.43 14.49 10.40
CA ALA A 59 -8.91 14.74 9.05
C ALA A 59 -10.01 15.19 8.07
N GLY A 60 -9.65 16.11 7.16
CA GLY A 60 -10.56 16.67 6.15
C GLY A 60 -10.27 16.21 4.72
N SER A 61 -11.12 16.64 3.79
CA SER A 61 -11.08 16.27 2.36
C SER A 61 -9.74 16.60 1.66
N ARG A 62 -9.05 17.67 2.07
CA ARG A 62 -7.73 18.01 1.53
C ARG A 62 -6.69 16.94 1.87
N LEU A 63 -6.73 16.41 3.09
CA LEU A 63 -5.80 15.38 3.54
C LEU A 63 -6.10 14.03 2.87
N GLN A 64 -7.38 13.71 2.64
CA GLN A 64 -7.79 12.56 1.82
C GLN A 64 -7.23 12.62 0.40
N LEU A 65 -7.25 13.79 -0.24
CA LEU A 65 -6.69 13.94 -1.58
C LEU A 65 -5.16 13.82 -1.58
N LEU A 66 -4.49 14.49 -0.64
CA LEU A 66 -3.03 14.47 -0.54
C LEU A 66 -2.49 13.08 -0.18
N LEU A 67 -2.98 12.50 0.91
CA LEU A 67 -2.45 11.26 1.47
C LEU A 67 -3.14 10.02 0.91
N GLY A 68 -4.45 10.06 0.69
CA GLY A 68 -5.20 8.91 0.19
C GLY A 68 -4.99 8.74 -1.31
N ALA A 69 -5.56 9.64 -2.11
CA ALA A 69 -5.48 9.56 -3.57
C ALA A 69 -4.05 9.79 -4.09
N GLY A 70 -3.31 10.76 -3.53
CA GLY A 70 -1.95 11.07 -3.94
C GLY A 70 -0.92 10.07 -3.44
N LEU A 71 -0.56 10.14 -2.15
CA LEU A 71 0.52 9.35 -1.57
C LEU A 71 0.22 7.84 -1.63
N CYS A 72 -0.87 7.38 -1.00
CA CYS A 72 -1.19 5.94 -0.95
C CYS A 72 -1.50 5.39 -2.34
N GLY A 73 -2.20 6.15 -3.18
CA GLY A 73 -2.48 5.78 -4.57
C GLY A 73 -1.22 5.54 -5.40
N ALA A 74 -0.17 6.34 -5.22
CA ALA A 74 1.10 6.17 -5.94
C ALA A 74 2.12 5.24 -5.26
N LEU A 75 2.03 5.11 -3.93
CA LEU A 75 2.84 4.21 -3.11
C LEU A 75 2.44 2.75 -3.32
N THR A 76 1.15 2.47 -3.47
CA THR A 76 0.62 1.13 -3.70
C THR A 76 0.54 0.82 -5.19
N THR A 77 0.50 -0.47 -5.54
CA THR A 77 0.38 -0.91 -6.92
C THR A 77 -0.28 -2.28 -7.04
N TYR A 78 -1.43 -2.31 -7.73
CA TYR A 78 -2.10 -3.57 -8.08
C TYR A 78 -1.54 -4.16 -9.39
N SER A 79 -1.10 -3.32 -10.31
CA SER A 79 -0.57 -3.75 -11.62
C SER A 79 0.74 -4.51 -11.47
N THR A 80 1.68 -4.03 -10.65
CA THR A 80 2.94 -4.75 -10.38
C THR A 80 2.67 -6.05 -9.63
N PHE A 81 1.81 -6.03 -8.61
CA PHE A 81 1.38 -7.23 -7.89
C PHE A 81 0.81 -8.31 -8.83
N SER A 82 -0.05 -7.92 -9.78
CA SER A 82 -0.65 -8.84 -10.75
C SER A 82 0.39 -9.39 -11.72
N TYR A 83 1.27 -8.52 -12.22
CA TYR A 83 2.37 -8.93 -13.10
C TYR A 83 3.31 -9.93 -12.42
N GLU A 84 3.75 -9.65 -11.20
CA GLU A 84 4.62 -10.55 -10.44
C GLU A 84 3.95 -11.90 -10.16
N THR A 85 2.66 -11.90 -9.81
CA THR A 85 1.86 -13.11 -9.63
C THR A 85 1.80 -13.95 -10.91
N LEU A 86 1.54 -13.31 -12.05
CA LEU A 86 1.51 -13.98 -13.35
C LEU A 86 2.89 -14.61 -13.67
N ARG A 87 3.97 -13.85 -13.47
CA ARG A 87 5.34 -14.32 -13.73
C ARG A 87 5.74 -15.49 -12.84
N LEU A 88 5.33 -15.49 -11.57
CA LEU A 88 5.53 -16.63 -10.67
C LEU A 88 4.77 -17.88 -11.16
N GLY A 89 3.56 -17.70 -11.69
CA GLY A 89 2.79 -18.78 -12.31
C GLY A 89 3.47 -19.35 -13.56
N GLU A 90 3.91 -18.48 -14.47
CA GLU A 90 4.59 -18.84 -15.73
C GLU A 90 5.92 -19.58 -15.51
N THR A 91 6.66 -19.19 -14.48
CA THR A 91 7.97 -19.78 -14.15
C THR A 91 7.88 -21.07 -13.33
N GLY A 92 6.67 -21.58 -13.08
CA GLY A 92 6.43 -22.81 -12.31
C GLY A 92 6.42 -22.62 -10.79
N ALA A 93 6.67 -21.41 -10.29
CA ALA A 93 6.65 -21.05 -8.88
C ALA A 93 5.21 -20.85 -8.33
N ARG A 94 4.32 -21.83 -8.57
CA ARG A 94 2.88 -21.75 -8.26
C ARG A 94 2.57 -21.49 -6.80
N PHE A 95 3.37 -22.05 -5.89
CA PHE A 95 3.22 -21.79 -4.46
C PHE A 95 3.41 -20.31 -4.14
N TYR A 96 4.46 -19.68 -4.66
CA TYR A 96 4.71 -18.25 -4.46
C TYR A 96 3.66 -17.37 -5.13
N ALA A 97 3.13 -17.77 -6.28
CA ALA A 97 2.02 -17.06 -6.91
C ALA A 97 0.78 -17.05 -6.00
N ALA A 98 0.37 -18.23 -5.51
CA ALA A 98 -0.77 -18.36 -4.59
C ALA A 98 -0.52 -17.62 -3.25
N ALA A 99 0.69 -17.74 -2.71
CA ALA A 99 1.09 -17.04 -1.49
C ALA A 99 1.06 -15.52 -1.68
N ASN A 100 1.52 -14.99 -2.83
CA ASN A 100 1.49 -13.56 -3.11
C ASN A 100 0.06 -13.02 -3.08
N VAL A 101 -0.88 -13.72 -3.72
CA VAL A 101 -2.31 -13.35 -3.71
C VAL A 101 -2.88 -13.40 -2.31
N ALA A 102 -2.79 -14.55 -1.64
CA ALA A 102 -3.42 -14.75 -0.35
C ALA A 102 -2.83 -13.83 0.72
N ALA A 103 -1.49 -13.75 0.81
CA ALA A 103 -0.82 -12.91 1.79
C ALA A 103 -1.11 -11.43 1.54
N SER A 104 -1.02 -10.95 0.29
CA SER A 104 -1.25 -9.53 -0.01
C SER A 104 -2.67 -9.09 0.32
N VAL A 105 -3.68 -9.91 0.00
CA VAL A 105 -5.08 -9.59 0.30
C VAL A 105 -5.34 -9.62 1.81
N VAL A 106 -4.92 -10.68 2.50
CA VAL A 106 -5.15 -10.82 3.95
C VAL A 106 -4.41 -9.75 4.72
N ALA A 107 -3.12 -9.54 4.44
CA ALA A 107 -2.31 -8.53 5.12
C ALA A 107 -2.76 -7.11 4.77
N GLY A 108 -3.14 -6.84 3.52
CA GLY A 108 -3.66 -5.54 3.10
C GLY A 108 -4.97 -5.17 3.80
N LEU A 109 -5.93 -6.10 3.83
CA LEU A 109 -7.18 -5.90 4.57
C LEU A 109 -6.94 -5.76 6.07
N GLY A 110 -6.13 -6.65 6.65
CA GLY A 110 -5.76 -6.58 8.06
C GLY A 110 -5.10 -5.25 8.44
N ALA A 111 -4.19 -4.76 7.61
CA ALA A 111 -3.55 -3.45 7.79
C ALA A 111 -4.55 -2.30 7.69
N ALA A 112 -5.49 -2.33 6.74
CA ALA A 112 -6.51 -1.31 6.63
C ALA A 112 -7.41 -1.26 7.88
N PHE A 113 -7.90 -2.42 8.35
CA PHE A 113 -8.70 -2.48 9.58
C PHE A 113 -7.92 -2.06 10.82
N ALA A 114 -6.67 -2.50 10.94
CA ALA A 114 -5.79 -2.08 12.03
C ALA A 114 -5.57 -0.55 12.02
N GLY A 115 -5.42 0.05 10.83
CA GLY A 115 -5.29 1.48 10.68
C GLY A 115 -6.54 2.23 11.13
N VAL A 116 -7.74 1.77 10.72
CA VAL A 116 -9.00 2.38 11.18
C VAL A 116 -9.13 2.28 12.69
N ALA A 117 -8.92 1.09 13.27
CA ALA A 117 -9.04 0.87 14.71
C ALA A 117 -8.05 1.73 15.52
N LEU A 118 -6.81 1.85 15.04
CA LEU A 118 -5.79 2.69 15.68
C LEU A 118 -6.18 4.17 15.63
N ALA A 119 -6.71 4.64 14.50
CA ALA A 119 -7.19 6.03 14.39
C ALA A 119 -8.34 6.31 15.37
N GLN A 120 -9.30 5.40 15.46
CA GLN A 120 -10.40 5.52 16.43
C GLN A 120 -9.88 5.54 17.87
N ALA A 121 -8.92 4.67 18.21
CA ALA A 121 -8.35 4.67 19.56
C ALA A 121 -7.58 5.96 19.93
N VAL A 122 -7.08 6.70 18.93
CA VAL A 122 -6.30 7.93 19.13
C VAL A 122 -7.18 9.18 19.14
N TRP A 123 -8.28 9.19 18.36
CA TRP A 123 -9.11 10.37 18.14
C TRP A 123 -10.56 10.27 18.65
N ALA A 124 -10.99 9.12 19.18
CA ALA A 124 -12.23 9.00 19.94
C ALA A 124 -12.16 9.76 21.27
#